data_AF-A0A854Q3Q5-F1
#
_entry.id   AF-A0A854Q3Q5-F1
#
_cell.length_a   1.000
_cell.length_b   1.000
_cell.length_c   1.000
_cell.angle_alpha   90.00
_cell.angle_beta   90.00
_cell.angle_gamma   90.00
#
_symmetry.space_group_name_H-M   'P 1'
#
loop_
_entity.id
_entity.type
_entity.pdbx_description
1 polymer ?
#
loop_
_entity_poly.entity_id
_entity_poly.type
_entity_poly.pdbx_seq_one_letter_code
_entity_poly.pdbx_strand_id
1 'polypeptide(L)'
;MSHLLAYRSACESADILLGTLSLIPATEEPPPPTTQRSRCAELWDAQRDTILLGLNDTQRKRLTENASKLGRSWLSTIPLFQPLRLSDVNIASALHDRTLVGSSVPICRFCGASALLDHDELCRGRNPWSQYRHDAINRPIFKHLKQINGATVEVEPPTLSGQRRNDLRVRGTSSLAFTDYDLKMLFLRDRDGRSTVGPTPAKYKLADFCWDRCVGWLD
;
A
#
# COMPACT_ATOMS: atom_id res chain seq x y z
N MET A 1 7.25 7.80 -30.40
CA MET A 1 6.46 8.93 -29.86
C MET A 1 7.19 9.66 -28.72
N SER A 2 7.76 8.97 -27.73
CA SER A 2 8.55 9.58 -26.63
C SER A 2 9.72 10.48 -27.07
N HIS A 3 10.47 10.07 -28.09
CA HIS A 3 11.60 10.85 -28.62
C HIS A 3 11.19 12.21 -29.22
N LEU A 4 10.02 12.30 -29.85
CA LEU A 4 9.51 13.56 -30.40
C LEU A 4 9.08 14.54 -29.29
N LEU A 5 8.48 14.02 -28.21
CA LEU A 5 8.13 14.83 -27.04
C LEU A 5 9.38 15.34 -26.31
N ALA A 6 10.39 14.48 -26.16
CA ALA A 6 11.68 14.85 -25.58
C ALA A 6 12.40 15.93 -26.42
N TYR A 7 12.40 15.78 -27.75
CA TYR A 7 12.96 16.78 -28.66
C TYR A 7 12.28 18.14 -28.51
N ARG A 8 10.93 18.18 -28.47
CA ARG A 8 10.19 19.43 -28.26
C ARG A 8 10.51 20.08 -26.90
N SER A 9 10.63 19.29 -25.83
CA SER A 9 11.04 19.82 -24.52
C SER A 9 12.46 20.38 -24.54
N ALA A 10 13.38 19.74 -25.28
CA ALA A 10 14.75 20.23 -25.43
C ALA A 10 14.80 21.54 -26.22
N CYS A 11 14.05 21.65 -27.32
CA CYS A 11 13.93 22.89 -28.10
C CYS A 11 13.40 24.04 -27.24
N GLU A 12 12.29 23.86 -26.53
CA GLU A 12 11.74 24.93 -25.68
C GLU A 12 12.67 25.31 -24.52
N SER A 13 13.38 24.34 -23.93
CA SER A 13 14.38 24.64 -22.90
C SER A 13 15.56 25.42 -23.46
N ALA A 14 15.99 25.09 -24.69
CA ALA A 14 17.03 25.83 -25.40
C ALA A 14 16.58 27.25 -25.75
N ASP A 15 15.36 27.43 -26.24
CA ASP A 15 14.80 28.75 -26.57
C ASP A 15 14.72 29.64 -25.32
N ILE A 16 14.28 29.11 -24.17
CA ILE A 16 14.26 29.85 -22.89
C ILE A 16 15.68 30.26 -22.47
N LEU A 17 16.65 29.36 -22.58
CA LEU A 17 18.04 29.64 -22.23
C LEU A 17 18.66 30.68 -23.17
N LEU A 18 18.45 30.55 -24.48
CA LEU A 18 18.94 31.50 -25.49
C LEU A 18 18.28 32.87 -25.34
N GLY A 19 16.99 32.92 -25.00
CA GLY A 19 16.27 34.16 -24.71
C GLY A 19 16.80 34.85 -23.46
N THR A 20 17.12 34.09 -22.41
CA THR A 20 17.77 34.61 -21.19
C THR A 20 19.15 35.21 -21.49
N LEU A 21 19.89 34.62 -22.43
CA LEU A 21 21.19 35.11 -22.90
C LEU A 21 21.07 36.25 -23.93
N SER A 22 19.87 36.72 -24.25
CA SER A 22 19.61 37.73 -25.30
C SER A 22 20.14 37.35 -26.69
N LEU A 23 20.29 36.04 -26.96
CA LEU A 23 20.75 35.51 -28.24
C LEU A 23 19.61 35.34 -29.25
N ILE A 24 18.37 35.43 -28.80
CA ILE A 24 17.15 35.43 -29.61
C ILE A 24 16.18 36.52 -29.11
N PRO A 25 15.25 37.03 -29.95
CA PRO A 25 14.27 38.03 -29.55
C PRO A 25 13.42 37.51 -28.38
N ALA A 26 13.41 38.26 -27.27
CA ALA A 26 12.54 37.95 -26.15
C ALA A 26 11.08 38.24 -26.53
N THR A 27 10.21 37.24 -26.47
CA THR A 27 8.76 37.46 -26.48
C THR A 27 8.33 38.15 -25.18
N GLU A 28 7.41 39.13 -25.27
CA GLU A 28 7.01 40.01 -24.15
C GLU A 28 6.46 39.25 -22.91
N GLU A 29 5.94 38.04 -23.09
CA GLU A 29 5.68 37.08 -22.00
C GLU A 29 5.72 35.64 -22.59
N PRO A 30 6.80 34.88 -22.42
CA PRO A 30 6.81 33.49 -22.87
C PRO A 30 5.86 32.66 -21.98
N PRO A 31 5.01 31.80 -22.55
CA PRO A 31 4.19 30.90 -21.76
C PRO A 31 5.07 30.02 -20.86
N PRO A 32 4.62 29.66 -19.65
CA PRO A 32 5.41 28.83 -18.75
C PRO A 32 5.77 27.50 -19.43
N PRO A 33 7.04 27.06 -19.37
CA PRO A 33 7.46 25.83 -20.02
C PRO A 33 6.65 24.64 -19.51
N THR A 34 6.05 23.90 -20.44
CA THR A 34 5.35 22.67 -20.08
C THR A 34 6.37 21.59 -19.76
N THR A 35 6.34 21.07 -18.53
CA THR A 35 7.30 20.04 -18.10
C THR A 35 7.23 18.78 -18.97
N GLN A 36 8.37 18.10 -19.14
CA GLN A 36 8.41 16.81 -19.85
C GLN A 36 7.45 15.77 -19.25
N ARG A 37 7.23 15.81 -17.93
CA ARG A 37 6.23 14.96 -17.27
C ARG A 37 4.84 15.22 -17.81
N SER A 38 4.42 16.48 -17.91
CA SER A 38 3.11 16.86 -18.44
C SER A 38 2.96 16.48 -19.91
N ARG A 39 4.02 16.67 -20.72
CA ARG A 39 4.03 16.28 -22.14
C ARG A 39 3.83 14.79 -22.36
N CYS A 40 4.42 13.97 -21.50
CA CYS A 40 4.29 12.52 -21.58
C CYS A 40 3.11 11.96 -20.78
N ALA A 41 2.31 12.80 -20.11
CA ALA A 41 1.25 12.33 -19.21
C ALA A 41 0.28 11.37 -19.91
N GLU A 42 -0.23 11.74 -21.09
CA GLU A 42 -1.13 10.90 -21.88
C GLU A 42 -0.47 9.57 -22.30
N LEU A 43 0.81 9.61 -22.68
CA LEU A 43 1.56 8.40 -23.04
C LEU A 43 1.73 7.48 -21.84
N TRP A 44 2.02 8.04 -20.66
CA TRP A 44 2.17 7.27 -19.42
C TRP A 44 0.83 6.72 -18.94
N ASP A 45 -0.25 7.48 -19.05
CA ASP A 45 -1.60 7.03 -18.72
C ASP A 45 -2.03 5.89 -19.64
N ALA A 46 -1.85 6.02 -20.97
CA ALA A 46 -2.15 4.97 -21.94
C ALA A 46 -1.31 3.69 -21.70
N GLN A 47 -0.03 3.85 -21.38
CA GLN A 47 0.85 2.72 -21.06
C GLN A 47 0.42 2.03 -19.75
N ARG A 48 0.08 2.81 -18.71
CA ARG A 48 -0.44 2.27 -17.45
C ARG A 48 -1.72 1.48 -17.70
N ASP A 49 -2.66 2.03 -18.45
CA ASP A 49 -3.95 1.39 -18.72
C ASP A 49 -3.77 0.10 -19.51
N THR A 50 -2.87 0.09 -20.50
CA THR A 50 -2.47 -1.11 -21.25
C THR A 50 -1.92 -2.19 -20.33
N ILE A 51 -1.04 -1.82 -19.39
CA ILE A 51 -0.50 -2.76 -18.40
C ILE A 51 -1.62 -3.30 -17.51
N LEU A 52 -2.49 -2.43 -16.97
CA LEU A 52 -3.57 -2.84 -16.05
C LEU A 52 -4.60 -3.76 -16.71
N LEU A 53 -4.84 -3.61 -18.01
CA LEU A 53 -5.71 -4.48 -18.80
C LEU A 53 -5.10 -5.88 -18.99
N GLY A 54 -3.78 -5.98 -19.12
CA GLY A 54 -3.07 -7.26 -19.26
C GLY A 54 -2.92 -8.06 -17.97
N LEU A 55 -3.23 -7.46 -16.81
CA LEU A 55 -3.11 -8.09 -15.50
C LEU A 55 -4.44 -8.66 -15.01
N ASN A 56 -4.40 -9.79 -14.31
CA ASN A 56 -5.56 -10.28 -13.58
C ASN A 56 -5.85 -9.41 -12.34
N ASP A 57 -7.05 -9.56 -11.74
CA ASP A 57 -7.48 -8.73 -10.61
C ASP A 57 -6.51 -8.77 -9.41
N THR A 58 -5.82 -9.89 -9.20
CA THR A 58 -4.90 -10.05 -8.07
C THR A 58 -3.61 -9.27 -8.32
N GLN A 59 -3.05 -9.42 -9.52
CA GLN A 59 -1.89 -8.66 -9.97
C GLN A 59 -2.18 -7.17 -9.99
N ARG A 60 -3.37 -6.77 -10.47
CA ARG A 60 -3.80 -5.36 -10.51
C ARG A 60 -3.81 -4.75 -9.11
N LYS A 61 -4.45 -5.42 -8.14
CA LYS A 61 -4.49 -4.97 -6.74
C LYS A 61 -3.10 -4.85 -6.13
N ARG A 62 -2.22 -5.85 -6.33
CA ARG A 62 -0.84 -5.80 -5.84
C ARG A 62 -0.03 -4.67 -6.47
N LEU A 63 -0.19 -4.46 -7.78
CA LEU A 63 0.48 -3.35 -8.47
C LEU A 63 0.02 -2.01 -7.93
N THR A 64 -1.30 -1.81 -7.75
CA THR A 64 -1.86 -0.58 -7.20
C THR A 64 -1.36 -0.32 -5.77
N GLU A 65 -1.35 -1.34 -4.92
CA GLU A 65 -0.85 -1.20 -3.55
C GLU A 65 0.65 -0.91 -3.52
N ASN A 66 1.45 -1.63 -4.31
CA ASN A 66 2.89 -1.36 -4.40
C ASN A 66 3.19 0.04 -4.94
N ALA A 67 2.36 0.57 -5.85
CA ALA A 67 2.48 1.92 -6.38
C ALA A 67 1.96 3.01 -5.42
N SER A 68 1.21 2.64 -4.37
CA SER A 68 0.64 3.57 -3.40
C SER A 68 1.75 4.32 -2.65
N LYS A 69 1.44 5.53 -2.14
CA LYS A 69 2.39 6.34 -1.36
C LYS A 69 2.95 5.55 -0.17
N LEU A 70 2.09 4.79 0.50
CA LEU A 70 2.47 3.98 1.66
C LEU A 70 3.27 2.74 1.23
N GLY A 71 2.80 2.00 0.22
CA GLY A 71 3.42 0.77 -0.27
C GLY A 71 4.79 0.96 -0.91
N ARG A 72 5.13 2.19 -1.34
CA ARG A 72 6.47 2.55 -1.81
C ARG A 72 7.32 3.33 -0.80
N SER A 73 6.76 3.75 0.32
CA SER A 73 7.44 4.68 1.26
C SER A 73 8.78 4.12 1.72
N TRP A 74 8.80 2.84 2.08
CA TRP A 74 9.96 2.10 2.56
C TRP A 74 11.13 2.04 1.55
N LEU A 75 10.90 2.24 0.25
CA LEU A 75 11.97 2.30 -0.76
C LEU A 75 12.80 3.58 -0.67
N SER A 76 12.19 4.66 -0.19
CA SER A 76 12.80 5.99 -0.08
C SER A 76 13.14 6.37 1.35
N THR A 77 12.65 5.62 2.34
CA THR A 77 12.90 5.90 3.76
C THR A 77 14.24 5.32 4.18
N ILE A 78 15.12 6.18 4.71
CA ILE A 78 16.38 5.75 5.34
C ILE A 78 16.09 5.52 6.83
N PRO A 79 16.14 4.27 7.33
CA PRO A 79 15.88 3.99 8.74
C PRO A 79 17.05 4.47 9.61
N LEU A 80 16.84 5.57 10.33
CA LEU A 80 17.83 6.16 11.23
C LEU A 80 18.02 5.37 12.54
N PHE A 81 17.02 4.59 12.95
CA PHE A 81 17.03 3.81 14.18
C PHE A 81 17.04 2.31 13.91
N GLN A 82 17.87 1.56 14.64
CA GLN A 82 18.02 0.11 14.50
C GLN A 82 16.68 -0.66 14.57
N PRO A 83 15.73 -0.34 15.49
CA PRO A 83 14.44 -1.05 15.56
C PRO A 83 13.53 -0.85 14.34
N LEU A 84 13.79 0.16 13.51
CA LEU A 84 13.00 0.48 12.32
C LEU A 84 13.64 -0.06 11.03
N ARG A 85 14.78 -0.76 11.14
CA ARG A 85 15.45 -1.36 9.98
C ARG A 85 14.72 -2.61 9.53
N LEU A 86 14.40 -2.66 8.24
CA LEU A 86 13.96 -3.89 7.58
C LEU A 86 15.17 -4.80 7.39
N SER A 87 15.00 -6.10 7.64
CA SER A 87 16.03 -7.10 7.33
C SER A 87 16.15 -7.30 5.82
N ASP A 88 17.27 -7.84 5.36
CA ASP A 88 17.48 -8.18 3.94
C ASP A 88 16.40 -9.11 3.41
N VAL A 89 15.92 -10.05 4.24
CA VAL A 89 14.84 -10.97 3.89
C VAL A 89 13.54 -10.20 3.65
N ASN A 90 13.22 -9.22 4.51
CA ASN A 90 12.03 -8.39 4.34
C ASN A 90 12.12 -7.54 3.06
N ILE A 91 13.28 -6.95 2.80
CA ILE A 91 13.53 -6.16 1.59
C ILE A 91 13.42 -7.04 0.34
N ALA A 92 14.08 -8.19 0.32
CA ALA A 92 14.04 -9.13 -0.80
C ALA A 92 12.62 -9.61 -1.08
N SER A 93 11.86 -9.96 -0.04
CA SER A 93 10.45 -10.35 -0.17
C SER A 93 9.60 -9.21 -0.73
N ALA A 94 9.78 -7.98 -0.26
CA ALA A 94 9.02 -6.83 -0.71
C ALA A 94 9.37 -6.43 -2.15
N LEU A 95 10.64 -6.54 -2.56
CA LEU A 95 11.05 -6.36 -3.96
C LEU A 95 10.49 -7.46 -4.86
N HIS A 96 10.52 -8.71 -4.41
CA HIS A 96 9.97 -9.84 -5.15
C HIS A 96 8.47 -9.63 -5.41
N ASP A 97 7.71 -9.18 -4.40
CA ASP A 97 6.28 -8.89 -4.56
C ASP A 97 5.99 -7.87 -5.68
N ARG A 98 6.86 -6.86 -5.82
CA ARG A 98 6.74 -5.82 -6.86
C ARG A 98 6.98 -6.33 -8.26
N THR A 99 7.66 -7.47 -8.42
CA THR A 99 7.87 -8.07 -9.74
C THR A 99 6.60 -8.72 -10.30
N LEU A 100 5.59 -8.99 -9.44
CA LEU A 100 4.39 -9.76 -9.78
C LEU A 100 4.69 -11.17 -10.31
N VAL A 101 5.92 -11.66 -10.12
CA VAL A 101 6.35 -13.01 -10.49
C VAL A 101 5.99 -13.98 -9.37
N GLY A 102 5.54 -15.17 -9.74
CA GLY A 102 5.29 -16.25 -8.78
C GLY A 102 6.56 -16.85 -8.20
N SER A 103 6.42 -17.95 -7.46
CA SER A 103 7.59 -18.66 -6.93
C SER A 103 8.49 -19.15 -8.07
N SER A 104 9.80 -19.14 -7.84
CA SER A 104 10.78 -19.75 -8.75
C SER A 104 10.60 -21.26 -8.89
N VAL A 105 9.94 -21.90 -7.93
CA VAL A 105 9.56 -23.31 -7.97
C VAL A 105 8.11 -23.40 -8.45
N PRO A 106 7.80 -24.06 -9.57
CA PRO A 106 6.46 -24.03 -10.16
C PRO A 106 5.42 -24.85 -9.38
N ILE A 107 5.86 -25.77 -8.51
CA ILE A 107 5.01 -26.65 -7.71
C ILE A 107 5.34 -26.45 -6.22
N CYS A 108 4.30 -26.23 -5.42
CA CYS A 108 4.44 -26.08 -3.98
C CYS A 108 4.82 -27.40 -3.32
N ARG A 109 5.91 -27.40 -2.55
CA ARG A 109 6.40 -28.58 -1.81
C ARG A 109 5.49 -29.01 -0.66
N PHE A 110 4.60 -28.13 -0.20
CA PHE A 110 3.73 -28.39 0.95
C PHE A 110 2.37 -28.98 0.55
N CYS A 111 1.77 -28.48 -0.53
CA CYS A 111 0.42 -28.91 -0.94
C CYS A 111 0.36 -29.48 -2.36
N GLY A 112 1.47 -29.54 -3.09
CA GLY A 112 1.53 -30.11 -4.44
C GLY A 112 0.85 -29.30 -5.55
N ALA A 113 0.27 -28.13 -5.25
CA ALA A 113 -0.41 -27.29 -6.22
C ALA A 113 0.57 -26.36 -6.97
N SER A 114 0.13 -25.82 -8.10
CA SER A 114 0.90 -24.80 -8.84
C SER A 114 1.19 -23.58 -7.97
N ALA A 115 2.47 -23.25 -7.83
CA ALA A 115 2.96 -22.14 -7.03
C ALA A 115 2.94 -20.81 -7.82
N LEU A 116 1.76 -20.49 -8.36
CA LEU A 116 1.49 -19.22 -9.01
C LEU A 116 1.63 -18.06 -8.01
N LEU A 117 1.64 -16.83 -8.53
CA LEU A 117 1.62 -15.63 -7.69
C LEU A 117 0.54 -15.77 -6.61
N ASP A 118 0.89 -15.42 -5.36
CA ASP A 118 0.01 -15.46 -4.19
C ASP A 118 -0.31 -16.86 -3.64
N HIS A 119 0.27 -17.92 -4.21
CA HIS A 119 0.10 -19.27 -3.69
C HIS A 119 0.54 -19.38 -2.22
N ASP A 120 1.65 -18.71 -1.88
CA ASP A 120 2.25 -18.77 -0.55
C ASP A 120 1.34 -18.24 0.56
N GLU A 121 0.44 -17.30 0.25
CA GLU A 121 -0.55 -16.74 1.19
C GLU A 121 -1.76 -17.66 1.39
N LEU A 122 -2.07 -18.48 0.39
CA LEU A 122 -3.28 -19.32 0.34
C LEU A 122 -3.00 -20.81 0.60
N CYS A 123 -1.72 -21.18 0.67
CA CYS A 123 -1.29 -22.56 0.82
C CYS A 123 -1.69 -23.12 2.18
N ARG A 124 -2.74 -23.94 2.22
CA ARG A 124 -3.20 -24.64 3.43
C ARG A 124 -2.17 -25.64 4.00
N GLY A 125 -1.23 -26.10 3.17
CA GLY A 125 -0.14 -26.97 3.60
C GLY A 125 1.00 -26.26 4.31
N ARG A 126 1.02 -24.91 4.29
CA ARG A 126 1.98 -24.09 5.04
C ARG A 126 1.35 -23.61 6.34
N ASN A 127 2.19 -23.12 7.26
CA ASN A 127 1.70 -22.39 8.42
C ASN A 127 0.81 -21.21 7.98
N PRO A 128 -0.33 -20.98 8.66
CA PRO A 128 -1.24 -19.91 8.29
C PRO A 128 -0.57 -18.55 8.55
N TRP A 129 -0.03 -17.95 7.48
CA TRP A 129 0.56 -16.61 7.52
C TRP A 129 -0.43 -15.55 7.99
N SER A 130 -1.73 -15.79 7.82
CA SER A 130 -2.80 -14.93 8.34
C SER A 130 -2.73 -14.78 9.86
N GLN A 131 -2.53 -15.88 10.59
CA GLN A 131 -2.39 -15.85 12.04
C GLN A 131 -1.09 -15.17 12.45
N TYR A 132 0.02 -15.48 11.78
CA TYR A 132 1.30 -14.83 12.06
C TYR A 132 1.24 -13.30 11.89
N ARG A 133 0.61 -12.82 10.80
CA ARG A 133 0.43 -11.38 10.53
C ARG A 133 -0.51 -10.72 11.50
N HIS A 134 -1.62 -11.39 11.81
CA HIS A 134 -2.55 -10.96 12.84
C HIS A 134 -1.80 -10.71 14.16
N ASP A 135 -1.04 -11.70 14.63
CA ASP A 135 -0.29 -11.60 15.88
C ASP A 135 0.81 -10.54 15.81
N ALA A 136 1.47 -10.40 14.66
CA ALA A 136 2.50 -9.40 14.42
C ALA A 136 1.97 -7.96 14.50
N ILE A 137 0.66 -7.74 14.27
CA ILE A 137 0.00 -6.43 14.40
C ILE A 137 -0.65 -6.28 15.77
N ASN A 138 -1.33 -7.32 16.26
CA ASN A 138 -2.00 -7.32 17.55
C ASN A 138 -1.01 -7.04 18.70
N ARG A 139 0.19 -7.65 18.66
CA ARG A 139 1.22 -7.48 19.71
C ARG A 139 1.74 -6.04 19.84
N PRO A 140 2.13 -5.33 18.76
CA PRO A 140 2.47 -3.91 18.84
C PRO A 140 1.31 -3.03 19.34
N ILE A 141 0.08 -3.24 18.87
CA ILE A 141 -1.08 -2.45 19.32
C ILE A 141 -1.27 -2.62 20.83
N PHE A 142 -1.30 -3.87 21.30
CA PHE A 142 -1.36 -4.19 22.73
C PHE A 142 -0.25 -3.47 23.52
N LYS A 143 0.99 -3.56 23.05
CA LYS A 143 2.15 -2.97 23.74
C LYS A 143 2.01 -1.46 23.88
N HIS A 144 1.59 -0.76 22.82
CA HIS A 144 1.41 0.69 22.88
C HIS A 144 0.22 1.09 23.76
N LEU A 145 -0.91 0.40 23.65
CA LEU A 145 -2.06 0.67 24.51
C LEU A 145 -1.75 0.46 26.00
N LYS A 146 -0.95 -0.57 26.33
CA LYS A 146 -0.51 -0.85 27.70
C LYS A 146 0.42 0.22 28.28
N GLN A 147 1.10 1.01 27.45
CA GLN A 147 1.95 2.11 27.91
C GLN A 147 1.17 3.36 28.30
N ILE A 148 -0.12 3.45 27.94
CA ILE A 148 -0.97 4.58 28.28
C ILE A 148 -1.28 4.53 29.78
N ASN A 149 -0.94 5.60 30.50
CA ASN A 149 -1.14 5.66 31.95
C ASN A 149 -2.63 5.52 32.30
N GLY A 150 -2.94 4.61 33.23
CA GLY A 150 -4.30 4.28 33.68
C GLY A 150 -5.16 3.49 32.67
N ALA A 151 -4.61 3.11 31.51
CA ALA A 151 -5.29 2.15 30.62
C ALA A 151 -5.13 0.72 31.14
N THR A 152 -6.21 -0.06 31.09
CA THR A 152 -6.17 -1.51 31.35
C THR A 152 -6.42 -2.23 30.04
N VAL A 153 -5.48 -3.09 29.64
CA VAL A 153 -5.57 -3.83 28.37
C VAL A 153 -5.35 -5.32 28.62
N GLU A 154 -6.28 -6.13 28.13
CA GLU A 154 -6.25 -7.59 28.17
C GLU A 154 -6.15 -8.13 26.73
N VAL A 155 -5.36 -9.18 26.52
CA VAL A 155 -5.22 -9.89 25.24
C VAL A 155 -6.02 -11.19 25.33
N GLU A 156 -6.75 -11.52 24.27
CA GLU A 156 -7.61 -12.70 24.21
C GLU A 156 -8.55 -12.85 25.44
N PRO A 157 -9.29 -11.80 25.85
CA PRO A 157 -10.24 -11.91 26.95
C PRO A 157 -11.24 -13.05 26.72
N PRO A 158 -11.56 -13.83 27.76
CA PRO A 158 -12.57 -14.87 27.67
C PRO A 158 -13.94 -14.24 27.40
N THR A 159 -14.70 -14.79 26.46
CA THR A 159 -16.12 -14.47 26.31
C THR A 159 -16.96 -15.38 27.20
N LEU A 160 -18.11 -14.86 27.64
CA LEU A 160 -19.09 -15.59 28.46
C LEU A 160 -19.62 -16.88 27.78
N SER A 161 -19.49 -17.00 26.45
CA SER A 161 -19.96 -18.14 25.67
C SER A 161 -18.84 -19.09 25.18
N GLY A 162 -17.59 -18.89 25.60
CA GLY A 162 -16.48 -19.85 25.47
C GLY A 162 -15.96 -20.15 24.05
N GLN A 163 -16.65 -19.72 22.99
CA GLN A 163 -16.31 -20.06 21.60
C GLN A 163 -15.69 -18.90 20.80
N ARG A 164 -16.00 -17.64 21.13
CA ARG A 164 -15.35 -16.48 20.51
C ARG A 164 -14.31 -15.89 21.46
N ARG A 165 -13.13 -15.55 20.97
CA ARG A 165 -12.16 -14.72 21.70
C ARG A 165 -12.10 -13.40 20.95
N ASN A 166 -12.28 -12.29 21.66
CA ASN A 166 -11.96 -10.98 21.10
C ASN A 166 -10.44 -10.81 21.22
N ASP A 167 -9.80 -10.08 20.32
CA ASP A 167 -8.34 -9.97 20.34
C ASP A 167 -7.83 -9.09 21.48
N LEU A 168 -8.55 -8.00 21.76
CA LEU A 168 -8.20 -7.02 22.79
C LEU A 168 -9.42 -6.60 23.59
N ARG A 169 -9.23 -6.38 24.88
CA ARG A 169 -10.17 -5.66 25.75
C ARG A 169 -9.45 -4.48 26.35
N VAL A 170 -10.01 -3.28 26.17
CA VAL A 170 -9.39 -2.02 26.55
C VAL A 170 -10.33 -1.24 27.44
N ARG A 171 -9.79 -0.69 28.53
CA ARG A 171 -10.44 0.34 29.36
C ARG A 171 -9.51 1.53 29.49
N GLY A 172 -10.04 2.72 29.23
CA GLY A 172 -9.31 3.97 29.40
C GLY A 172 -9.26 4.44 30.87
N THR A 173 -8.83 5.68 31.05
CA THR A 173 -8.74 6.35 32.36
C THR A 173 -10.09 6.84 32.91
N SER A 174 -11.11 6.91 32.06
CA SER A 174 -12.47 7.23 32.48
C SER A 174 -13.16 6.00 33.09
N SER A 175 -14.17 6.23 33.92
CA SER A 175 -15.01 5.19 34.55
C SER A 175 -15.88 4.40 33.57
N LEU A 176 -15.60 4.48 32.26
CA LEU A 176 -16.32 3.76 31.23
C LEU A 176 -16.03 2.26 31.29
N ALA A 177 -16.99 1.48 30.80
CA ALA A 177 -16.88 0.04 30.71
C ALA A 177 -15.73 -0.39 29.78
N PHE A 178 -15.29 -1.64 29.96
CA PHE A 178 -14.38 -2.28 29.02
C PHE A 178 -15.00 -2.35 27.62
N THR A 179 -14.20 -2.01 26.61
CA THR A 179 -14.55 -2.17 25.21
C THR A 179 -13.73 -3.30 24.62
N ASP A 180 -14.41 -4.23 23.96
CA ASP A 180 -13.78 -5.36 23.29
C ASP A 180 -13.58 -5.05 21.80
N TYR A 181 -12.40 -5.38 21.28
CA TYR A 181 -12.00 -5.18 19.90
C TYR A 181 -11.57 -6.51 19.27
N ASP A 182 -12.08 -6.75 18.06
CA ASP A 182 -11.73 -7.89 17.19
C ASP A 182 -10.99 -7.34 15.97
N LEU A 183 -9.77 -7.82 15.74
CA LEU A 183 -8.86 -7.39 14.69
C LEU A 183 -8.96 -8.35 13.51
N LYS A 184 -9.43 -7.83 12.37
CA LYS A 184 -9.50 -8.61 11.13
C LYS A 184 -8.44 -8.16 10.14
N MET A 185 -7.56 -9.09 9.80
CA MET A 185 -6.62 -8.94 8.70
C MET A 185 -7.32 -9.24 7.37
N LEU A 186 -7.73 -8.19 6.67
CA LEU A 186 -8.34 -8.32 5.35
C LEU A 186 -7.24 -8.47 4.28
N PHE A 187 -7.28 -9.60 3.57
CA PHE A 187 -6.43 -9.82 2.41
C PHE A 187 -7.16 -9.33 1.15
N LEU A 188 -6.43 -8.69 0.24
CA LEU A 188 -6.95 -8.16 -1.03
C LEU A 188 -7.71 -9.20 -1.89
N ARG A 189 -7.52 -10.49 -1.62
CA ARG A 189 -8.22 -11.61 -2.27
C ARG A 189 -9.40 -12.19 -1.50
N ASP A 190 -9.49 -12.00 -0.19
CA ASP A 190 -10.54 -12.64 0.59
C ASP A 190 -11.92 -12.11 0.17
N ARG A 191 -12.94 -12.98 0.14
CA ARG A 191 -14.30 -12.59 -0.27
C ARG A 191 -14.80 -11.44 0.60
N ASP A 192 -14.48 -11.49 1.88
CA ASP A 192 -14.84 -10.48 2.87
C ASP A 192 -13.99 -9.21 2.73
N GLY A 193 -12.74 -9.30 2.26
CA GLY A 193 -11.90 -8.15 1.87
C GLY A 193 -12.36 -7.44 0.58
N ARG A 194 -13.20 -8.11 -0.24
CA ARG A 194 -13.90 -7.51 -1.39
C ARG A 194 -15.25 -6.91 -1.01
N SER A 195 -15.79 -7.25 0.15
CA SER A 195 -17.04 -6.71 0.64
C SER A 195 -16.80 -5.36 1.28
N THR A 196 -16.84 -4.29 0.48
CA THR A 196 -16.96 -2.91 0.99
C THR A 196 -18.37 -2.61 1.50
N VAL A 197 -19.14 -3.62 1.95
CA VAL A 197 -20.40 -3.41 2.65
C VAL A 197 -20.09 -3.04 4.10
N GLY A 198 -19.41 -1.90 4.26
CA GLY A 198 -19.68 -1.02 5.38
C GLY A 198 -21.00 -0.30 5.13
N PRO A 199 -21.62 0.33 6.14
CA PRO A 199 -22.83 1.12 5.95
C PRO A 199 -22.63 2.11 4.81
N THR A 200 -23.53 2.07 3.82
CA THR A 200 -23.45 2.84 2.58
C THR A 200 -23.22 4.31 2.90
N PRO A 201 -22.04 4.86 2.61
CA PRO A 201 -21.80 6.28 2.77
C PRO A 201 -22.48 7.02 1.62
N ALA A 202 -22.97 8.24 1.88
CA ALA A 202 -23.60 9.06 0.86
C ALA A 202 -22.64 9.33 -0.31
N LYS A 203 -23.01 8.87 -1.51
CA LYS A 203 -22.53 9.26 -2.85
C LYS A 203 -21.12 9.89 -2.94
N TYR A 204 -20.06 9.15 -2.62
CA TYR A 204 -18.72 9.48 -3.09
C TYR A 204 -18.14 8.37 -3.96
N LYS A 205 -17.28 8.78 -4.91
CA LYS A 205 -16.63 7.87 -5.84
C LYS A 205 -15.70 6.95 -5.05
N LEU A 206 -15.69 5.66 -5.38
CA LEU A 206 -14.93 4.62 -4.67
C LEU A 206 -13.42 4.93 -4.57
N ALA A 207 -12.90 5.74 -5.48
CA ALA A 207 -11.52 6.22 -5.45
C ALA A 207 -11.23 7.10 -4.23
N ASP A 208 -12.18 7.95 -3.83
CA ASP A 208 -12.00 8.91 -2.72
C ASP A 208 -12.05 8.19 -1.35
N PHE A 209 -12.77 7.06 -1.26
CA PHE A 209 -12.90 6.28 -0.03
C PHE A 209 -11.58 5.68 0.48
N CYS A 210 -10.74 5.17 -0.42
CA CYS A 210 -9.47 4.56 -0.05
C CYS A 210 -8.39 5.61 0.27
N TRP A 211 -8.50 6.83 -0.26
CA TRP A 211 -7.55 7.91 0.00
C TRP A 211 -7.83 8.61 1.34
N ASP A 212 -9.08 8.96 1.64
CA ASP A 212 -9.40 9.76 2.84
C ASP A 212 -9.07 9.08 4.17
N ARG A 213 -9.21 7.75 4.26
CA ARG A 213 -8.88 7.02 5.50
C ARG A 213 -7.38 6.87 5.77
N CYS A 214 -6.53 6.94 4.74
CA CYS A 214 -5.09 6.85 4.91
C CYS A 214 -4.43 8.20 5.21
N VAL A 215 -5.13 9.32 4.96
CA VAL A 215 -4.61 10.68 5.20
C VAL A 215 -5.07 11.23 6.56
N GLY A 216 -6.25 10.86 7.05
CA GLY A 216 -6.79 11.34 8.35
C GLY A 216 -6.08 10.85 9.62
N TRP A 217 -4.93 10.17 9.50
CA TRP A 217 -4.06 9.77 10.63
C TRP A 217 -2.73 10.53 10.64
N LEU A 218 -2.53 11.49 9.73
CA LEU A 218 -1.29 12.27 9.58
C LEU A 218 -1.55 13.78 9.62
N ASP A 219 -2.47 14.21 10.50
CA ASP A 219 -2.46 15.55 11.09
C ASP A 219 -2.32 15.42 12.61
#